data_AF-A0A7Y7IUS9-F1
#
_entry.id   AF-A0A7Y7IUS9-F1
#
_cell.length_a   1.000
_cell.length_b   1.000
_cell.length_c   1.000
_cell.angle_alpha   90.00
_cell.angle_beta   90.00
_cell.angle_gamma   90.00
#
_symmetry.space_group_name_H-M   'P 1'
#
loop_
_entity.id
_entity.type
_entity.pdbx_description
1 polymer ?
#
loop_
_entity_poly.entity_id
_entity_poly.type
_entity_poly.pdbx_seq_one_letter_code
_entity_poly.pdbx_strand_id
1 'polypeptide(L)'
;AGGGFGRALIDSGISGVLTALALRMHMPVLLLAWGLAAIIRLATGSATVAMSTAAGILAPLAHQAGLAAPEALVLATGAGSVAFGPVTDPVFWQVKEYLGLSVGQTLLTWSCIETLISLMALAAAIIYNI
;
A
#
# COMPACT_ATOMS: atom_id res chain seq x y z
N ALA A 1 -15.19 -5.28 0.26
CA ALA A 1 -15.76 -3.92 0.09
C ALA A 1 -14.97 -3.02 -0.88
N GLY A 2 -13.65 -3.20 -1.11
CA GLY A 2 -12.85 -2.29 -1.96
C GLY A 2 -13.10 -2.35 -3.48
N GLY A 3 -13.69 -3.43 -4.00
CA GLY A 3 -13.79 -3.65 -5.45
C GLY A 3 -14.64 -2.65 -6.25
N GLY A 4 -15.70 -2.09 -5.65
CA GLY A 4 -16.54 -1.09 -6.32
C GLY A 4 -15.87 0.28 -6.43
N PHE A 5 -15.20 0.72 -5.37
CA PHE A 5 -14.41 1.95 -5.34
C PHE A 5 -13.18 1.86 -6.25
N GLY A 6 -12.50 0.70 -6.26
CA GLY A 6 -11.43 0.42 -7.20
C GLY A 6 -11.88 0.54 -8.66
N ARG A 7 -13.07 0.03 -9.01
CA ARG A 7 -13.63 0.16 -10.36
C ARG A 7 -13.91 1.61 -10.76
N ALA A 8 -14.55 2.40 -9.88
CA ALA A 8 -14.78 3.82 -10.14
C ALA A 8 -13.47 4.61 -10.36
N LEU A 9 -12.38 4.24 -9.67
CA LEU A 9 -11.05 4.83 -9.87
C LEU A 9 -10.39 4.37 -11.18
N ILE A 10 -10.58 3.11 -11.58
CA ILE A 10 -10.12 2.63 -12.89
C ILE A 10 -10.87 3.37 -14.02
N ASP A 11 -12.19 3.51 -13.88
CA ASP A 11 -13.05 4.19 -14.85
C ASP A 11 -12.72 5.69 -14.97
N SER A 12 -12.13 6.31 -13.93
CA SER A 12 -11.65 7.70 -13.98
C SER A 12 -10.31 7.86 -14.72
N GLY A 13 -9.68 6.76 -15.13
CA GLY A 13 -8.41 6.77 -15.87
C GLY A 13 -7.16 6.90 -14.99
N ILE A 14 -7.27 6.70 -13.67
CA ILE A 14 -6.14 6.92 -12.74
C ILE A 14 -4.93 6.02 -13.05
N SER A 15 -5.15 4.80 -13.57
CA SER A 15 -4.08 3.88 -13.96
C SER A 15 -3.19 4.47 -15.06
N GLY A 16 -3.76 5.21 -16.02
CA GLY A 16 -3.00 5.91 -17.05
C GLY A 16 -2.15 7.05 -16.50
N VAL A 17 -2.67 7.78 -15.51
CA VAL A 17 -1.94 8.84 -14.81
C VAL A 17 -0.76 8.27 -14.02
N LEU A 18 -0.97 7.17 -13.29
CA LEU A 18 0.10 6.48 -12.55
C LEU A 18 1.20 5.95 -13.49
N THR A 19 0.81 5.39 -14.63
CA THR A 19 1.76 4.94 -15.67
C THR A 19 2.60 6.12 -16.20
N ALA A 20 1.94 7.24 -16.53
CA ALA A 20 2.61 8.43 -17.03
C ALA A 20 3.56 9.04 -15.97
N LEU A 21 3.17 9.02 -14.69
CA LEU A 21 4.03 9.44 -13.58
C LEU A 21 5.27 8.55 -13.45
N ALA A 22 5.11 7.23 -13.56
CA ALA A 22 6.23 6.28 -13.53
C ALA A 22 7.26 6.58 -14.63
N LEU A 23 6.77 6.72 -15.87
CA LEU A 23 7.59 6.95 -17.05
C LEU A 23 8.25 8.34 -17.05
N ARG A 24 7.56 9.38 -16.55
CA ARG A 24 8.10 10.75 -16.53
C ARG A 24 9.10 11.00 -15.41
N MET A 25 8.85 10.45 -14.22
CA MET A 25 9.69 10.74 -13.05
C MET A 25 10.91 9.83 -12.92
N HIS A 26 11.12 8.87 -13.84
CA HIS A 26 12.10 7.79 -13.68
C HIS A 26 11.98 7.08 -12.32
N MET A 27 10.77 7.11 -11.74
CA MET A 27 10.52 6.60 -10.39
C MET A 27 10.22 5.10 -10.49
N PRO A 28 10.75 4.26 -9.57
CA PRO A 28 10.43 2.84 -9.57
C PRO A 28 8.92 2.63 -9.46
N VAL A 29 8.34 1.87 -10.40
CA VAL A 29 6.90 1.52 -10.41
C VAL A 29 6.47 0.90 -9.08
N LEU A 30 7.36 0.15 -8.43
CA LEU A 30 7.14 -0.45 -7.11
C LEU A 30 6.88 0.60 -6.03
N LEU A 31 7.57 1.74 -6.07
CA LEU A 31 7.36 2.82 -5.12
C LEU A 31 6.01 3.51 -5.35
N LEU A 32 5.57 3.63 -6.60
CA LEU A 32 4.22 4.12 -6.93
C LEU A 32 3.14 3.18 -6.40
N ALA A 33 3.31 1.87 -6.61
CA ALA A 33 2.39 0.85 -6.12
C ALA A 33 2.27 0.86 -4.59
N TRP A 34 3.41 0.92 -3.90
CA TRP A 34 3.48 1.06 -2.45
C TRP A 34 2.80 2.34 -1.96
N GLY A 35 3.13 3.47 -2.58
CA GLY A 35 2.60 4.78 -2.20
C GLY A 35 1.09 4.86 -2.38
N LEU A 36 0.55 4.35 -3.50
CA LEU A 36 -0.89 4.29 -3.73
C LEU A 36 -1.59 3.46 -2.64
N ALA A 37 -1.07 2.27 -2.34
CA ALA A 37 -1.64 1.42 -1.31
C ALA A 37 -1.57 2.08 0.08
N ALA A 38 -0.47 2.76 0.41
CA ALA A 38 -0.30 3.48 1.67
C ALA A 38 -1.27 4.66 1.81
N ILE A 39 -1.52 5.43 0.74
CA ILE A 39 -2.51 6.52 0.75
C ILE A 39 -3.91 5.96 0.98
N ILE A 40 -4.28 4.87 0.30
CA ILE A 40 -5.58 4.23 0.51
C ILE A 40 -5.68 3.66 1.92
N ARG A 41 -4.60 3.10 2.47
CA ARG A 41 -4.53 2.62 3.85
C ARG A 41 -4.77 3.74 4.86
N LEU A 42 -4.16 4.91 4.67
CA LEU A 42 -4.39 6.08 5.52
C LEU A 42 -5.84 6.58 5.43
N ALA A 43 -6.47 6.51 4.25
CA ALA A 43 -7.85 6.93 4.05
C ALA A 43 -8.89 5.93 4.60
N THR A 44 -8.62 4.62 4.49
CA THR A 44 -9.60 3.56 4.79
C THR A 44 -9.37 2.89 6.14
N GLY A 45 -8.17 2.99 6.70
CA GLY A 45 -7.81 2.33 7.95
C GLY A 45 -7.73 0.82 7.90
N SER A 46 -7.96 0.14 6.76
CA SER A 46 -7.94 -1.33 6.67
C SER A 46 -6.93 -1.81 5.64
N ALA A 47 -5.99 -2.67 6.07
CA ALA A 47 -4.97 -3.23 5.18
C ALA A 47 -5.60 -4.06 4.04
N THR A 48 -6.63 -4.84 4.32
CA THR A 48 -7.30 -5.67 3.29
C THR A 48 -8.09 -4.83 2.29
N VAL A 49 -8.75 -3.76 2.74
CA VAL A 49 -9.44 -2.83 1.84
C VAL A 49 -8.44 -2.05 0.99
N ALA A 50 -7.35 -1.57 1.60
CA ALA A 50 -6.30 -0.86 0.88
C ALA A 50 -5.64 -1.74 -0.18
N MET A 51 -5.24 -2.96 0.20
CA MET A 51 -4.63 -3.93 -0.70
C MET A 51 -5.57 -4.28 -1.87
N SER A 52 -6.82 -4.67 -1.59
CA SER A 52 -7.76 -5.07 -2.65
C SER A 52 -8.11 -3.91 -3.61
N THR A 53 -8.21 -2.69 -3.09
CA THR A 53 -8.48 -1.50 -3.90
C THR A 53 -7.26 -1.15 -4.78
N ALA A 54 -6.07 -1.08 -4.18
CA ALA A 54 -4.83 -0.78 -4.90
C ALA A 54 -4.54 -1.86 -5.95
N ALA A 55 -4.71 -3.14 -5.62
CA ALA A 55 -4.55 -4.24 -6.57
C ALA A 55 -5.48 -4.12 -7.77
N GLY A 56 -6.73 -3.70 -7.57
CA GLY A 56 -7.66 -3.43 -8.68
C GLY A 56 -7.14 -2.34 -9.62
N ILE A 57 -6.65 -1.23 -9.06
CA ILE A 57 -6.14 -0.08 -9.81
C ILE A 57 -4.84 -0.42 -10.55
N LEU A 58 -3.98 -1.23 -9.93
CA LEU A 58 -2.64 -1.58 -10.42
C LEU A 58 -2.66 -2.82 -11.32
N ALA A 59 -3.74 -3.61 -11.36
CA ALA A 59 -3.82 -4.81 -12.19
C ALA A 59 -3.45 -4.58 -13.67
N PRO A 60 -3.86 -3.47 -14.33
CA PRO A 60 -3.45 -3.19 -15.70
C PRO A 60 -1.94 -2.97 -15.87
N LEU A 61 -1.26 -2.45 -14.84
CA LEU A 61 0.19 -2.21 -14.87
C LEU A 61 0.99 -3.52 -14.81
N ALA A 62 0.48 -4.56 -14.16
CA ALA A 62 1.13 -5.86 -14.08
C ALA A 62 1.29 -6.54 -15.45
N HIS A 63 0.42 -6.20 -16.40
CA HIS A 63 0.44 -6.76 -17.77
C HIS A 63 1.24 -5.90 -18.76
N GLN A 64 1.74 -4.73 -18.35
CA GLN A 64 2.55 -3.88 -19.20
C GLN A 64 4.01 -4.35 -19.19
N ALA A 65 4.45 -4.87 -20.33
CA ALA A 65 5.79 -5.42 -20.50
C ALA A 65 6.89 -4.37 -20.19
N GLY A 66 7.83 -4.74 -19.33
CA GLY A 66 9.03 -3.95 -19.03
C GLY A 66 8.91 -2.93 -17.89
N LEU A 67 7.74 -2.82 -17.24
CA LEU A 67 7.54 -1.87 -16.11
C LEU A 67 7.90 -2.45 -14.74
N ALA A 68 7.49 -3.68 -14.44
CA ALA A 68 7.80 -4.40 -13.21
C ALA A 68 7.44 -5.88 -13.36
N ALA A 69 8.09 -6.76 -12.61
CA ALA A 69 7.61 -8.12 -12.45
C ALA A 69 6.26 -8.11 -11.68
N PRO A 70 5.26 -8.91 -12.08
CA PRO A 70 3.96 -8.95 -11.40
C PRO A 70 4.07 -9.26 -9.91
N GLU A 71 4.99 -10.14 -9.53
CA GLU A 71 5.26 -10.56 -8.16
C GLU A 71 5.76 -9.36 -7.32
N ALA A 72 6.68 -8.57 -7.87
CA ALA A 72 7.17 -7.31 -7.31
C ALA A 72 6.05 -6.35 -7.00
N LEU A 73 5.15 -6.22 -7.97
CA LEU A 73 4.05 -5.29 -7.89
C LEU A 73 3.09 -5.71 -6.79
N VAL A 74 2.80 -7.00 -6.67
CA VAL A 74 1.99 -7.56 -5.57
C VAL A 74 2.66 -7.33 -4.21
N LEU A 75 3.96 -7.60 -4.10
CA LEU A 75 4.71 -7.40 -2.86
C LEU A 75 4.74 -5.93 -2.45
N ALA A 76 5.05 -5.01 -3.37
CA ALA A 76 5.09 -3.58 -3.11
C ALA A 76 3.70 -3.03 -2.73
N THR A 77 2.65 -3.49 -3.42
CA THR A 77 1.26 -3.13 -3.10
C THR A 77 0.86 -3.63 -1.70
N GLY A 78 1.19 -4.88 -1.39
CA GLY A 78 0.92 -5.48 -0.08
C GLY A 78 1.68 -4.77 1.03
N ALA A 79 2.95 -4.45 0.81
CA ALA A 79 3.78 -3.68 1.72
C ALA A 79 3.17 -2.31 2.02
N GLY A 80 2.71 -1.58 1.01
CA GLY A 80 2.07 -0.27 1.21
C GLY A 80 0.76 -0.36 2.00
N SER A 81 0.01 -1.46 1.87
CA SER A 81 -1.28 -1.63 2.55
C SER A 81 -1.18 -1.75 4.08
N VAL A 82 0.00 -2.11 4.60
CA VAL A 82 0.28 -2.23 6.04
C VAL A 82 1.10 -1.06 6.58
N ALA A 83 1.25 0.03 5.81
CA ALA A 83 2.03 1.18 6.24
C ALA A 83 1.30 2.01 7.30
N PHE A 84 2.10 2.71 8.13
CA PHE A 84 1.71 3.79 9.03
C PHE A 84 0.81 3.47 10.23
N GLY A 85 0.14 2.32 10.31
CA GLY A 85 -0.71 1.95 11.46
C GLY A 85 -1.62 3.07 11.95
N PRO A 86 -2.54 3.59 11.11
CA PRO A 86 -3.39 4.72 11.48
C PRO A 86 -4.38 4.33 12.58
N VAL A 87 -4.84 5.31 13.37
CA VAL A 87 -5.84 5.11 14.45
C VAL A 87 -7.19 4.56 13.96
N THR A 88 -7.45 4.68 12.66
CA THR A 88 -8.62 4.11 11.98
C THR A 88 -8.52 2.60 11.80
N ASP A 89 -7.37 1.98 12.11
CA ASP A 89 -7.19 0.54 12.10
C ASP A 89 -7.77 -0.11 13.36
N PRO A 90 -8.69 -1.10 13.24
CA PRO A 90 -9.16 -1.87 14.38
C PRO A 90 -8.04 -2.54 15.18
N VAL A 91 -6.95 -2.96 14.52
CA VAL A 91 -5.83 -3.66 15.17
C VAL A 91 -5.06 -2.71 16.10
N PHE A 92 -5.02 -1.40 15.80
CA PHE A 92 -4.43 -0.39 16.68
C PHE A 92 -5.08 -0.44 18.08
N TRP A 93 -6.41 -0.45 18.13
CA TRP A 93 -7.15 -0.47 19.38
C TRP A 93 -7.03 -1.81 20.11
N GLN A 94 -7.00 -2.91 19.35
CA GLN A 94 -6.77 -4.23 19.91
C GLN A 94 -5.41 -4.32 20.62
N VAL A 95 -4.34 -3.80 20.00
CA VAL A 95 -3.00 -3.76 20.60
C VAL A 95 -2.96 -2.84 21.82
N LYS A 96 -3.62 -1.67 21.75
CA LYS A 96 -3.75 -0.76 22.89
C LYS A 96 -4.38 -1.46 24.10
N GLU A 97 -5.52 -2.11 23.91
CA GLU A 97 -6.25 -2.77 25.02
C GLU A 97 -5.51 -4.01 25.55
N TYR A 98 -4.94 -4.85 24.67
CA TYR A 98 -4.21 -6.04 25.12
C TYR A 98 -2.94 -5.73 25.92
N LEU A 99 -2.24 -4.65 25.56
CA LEU A 99 -0.99 -4.27 26.20
C LEU A 99 -1.18 -3.19 27.29
N GLY A 100 -2.41 -2.71 27.51
CA GLY A 100 -2.70 -1.66 28.48
C GLY A 100 -2.01 -0.33 28.18
N LEU A 101 -1.74 -0.03 26.91
CA LEU A 101 -0.98 1.14 26.47
C LEU A 101 -1.85 2.40 26.41
N SER A 102 -1.22 3.57 26.55
CA SER A 102 -1.85 4.84 26.17
C SER A 102 -1.88 5.01 24.64
N VAL A 103 -2.80 5.84 24.12
CA VAL A 103 -2.92 6.12 22.67
C VAL A 103 -1.59 6.59 22.07
N GLY A 104 -0.87 7.47 22.77
CA GLY A 104 0.43 7.97 22.32
C GLY A 104 1.50 6.87 22.26
N GLN A 105 1.52 5.97 23.25
CA GLN A 105 2.42 4.82 23.24
C GLN A 105 2.08 3.84 22.13
N THR A 106 0.79 3.56 21.90
CA THR A 106 0.35 2.69 20.80
C THR A 106 0.71 3.29 19.45
N LEU A 107 0.56 4.59 19.23
CA LEU A 107 1.03 5.24 17.99
C LEU A 107 2.53 5.02 17.80
N LEU A 108 3.34 5.24 18.84
CA LEU A 108 4.79 5.07 18.75
C LEU A 108 5.22 3.61 18.58
N THR A 109 4.49 2.63 19.10
CA THR A 109 4.85 1.22 18.94
C THR A 109 4.24 0.63 17.68
N TRP A 110 2.92 0.69 17.54
CA TRP A 110 2.18 0.11 16.42
C TRP A 110 2.53 0.76 15.09
N SER A 111 2.43 2.09 14.99
CA SER A 111 2.70 2.78 13.72
C SER A 111 4.15 2.64 13.31
N CYS A 112 5.10 2.60 14.26
CA CYS A 112 6.50 2.32 13.94
C CYS A 112 6.72 0.90 13.44
N ILE A 113 6.16 -0.11 14.11
CA ILE A 113 6.31 -1.52 13.69
C ILE A 113 5.71 -1.73 12.29
N GLU A 114 4.49 -1.25 12.06
CA GLU A 114 3.83 -1.35 10.75
C GLU A 114 4.63 -0.65 9.65
N THR A 115 5.13 0.56 9.93
CA THR A 115 5.95 1.30 8.97
C THR A 115 7.27 0.59 8.68
N LEU A 116 7.93 0.02 9.70
CA LEU A 116 9.16 -0.74 9.52
C LEU A 116 8.94 -1.99 8.66
N ILE A 117 7.89 -2.76 8.94
CA ILE A 117 7.52 -3.94 8.13
C ILE A 117 7.28 -3.53 6.69
N SER A 118 6.51 -2.46 6.49
CA SER A 118 6.18 -1.92 5.17
C SER A 118 7.43 -1.50 4.39
N LEU A 119 8.37 -0.79 5.03
CA LEU A 119 9.61 -0.34 4.39
C LEU A 119 10.58 -1.49 4.12
N MET A 120 10.69 -2.46 5.02
CA MET A 120 11.51 -3.65 4.80
C MET A 120 11.00 -4.47 3.62
N ALA A 121 9.68 -4.66 3.52
CA ALA A 121 9.07 -5.36 2.40
C ALA A 121 9.24 -4.60 1.06
N LEU A 122 9.10 -3.28 1.07
CA LEU A 122 9.39 -2.44 -0.09
C LEU A 122 10.85 -2.53 -0.53
N ALA A 123 11.79 -2.44 0.42
CA ALA A 123 13.21 -2.54 0.13
C ALA A 123 13.56 -3.91 -0.47
N ALA A 124 12.98 -4.99 0.05
CA ALA A 124 13.14 -6.33 -0.52
C ALA A 124 12.61 -6.38 -1.96
N ALA A 125 11.41 -5.86 -2.23
CA ALA A 125 10.84 -5.83 -3.59
C ALA A 125 11.73 -5.06 -4.58
N ILE A 126 12.31 -3.94 -4.14
CA ILE A 126 13.21 -3.12 -4.99
C ILE A 126 14.55 -3.83 -5.22
N ILE A 127 15.19 -4.36 -4.17
CA ILE A 127 16.54 -4.94 -4.26
C ILE A 127 16.53 -6.23 -5.08
N TYR A 128 15.56 -7.09 -4.84
CA TYR A 128 15.54 -8.41 -5.48
C TYR A 128 14.92 -8.37 -6.88
N ASN A 129 14.27 -7.26 -7.27
CA ASN A 129 13.59 -7.09 -8.56
C ASN A 129 12.72 -8.30 -8.96
N ILE A 130 12.20 -9.02 -7.96
CA ILE A 130 11.14 -10.03 -8.04
C ILE A 130 9.85 -9.30 -7.99
#